data_AF-A0A1Q9T259-F1
#
_entry.id   AF-A0A1Q9T259-F1
#
_cell.length_a   1.000
_cell.length_b   1.000
_cell.length_c   1.000
_cell.angle_alpha   90.00
_cell.angle_beta   90.00
_cell.angle_gamma   90.00
#
_symmetry.space_group_name_H-M   'P 1'
#
loop_
_entity.id
_entity.type
_entity.pdbx_description
1 polymer ?
#
loop_
_entity_poly.entity_id
_entity_poly.type
_entity_poly.pdbx_seq_one_letter_code
_entity_poly.pdbx_strand_id
1 'polypeptide(L)'
;MSSPTQSPPESPAEPTGPGGGWSAILKPVFIPASVVIFGLIIATIVFARSAGDALESATTSLNTAITDGVGWWYVIAVNLFLGFVIYCAVSRVGRIRLGRDHERPEFGVVSWFLMLFSAGMGIGLVFFGVAEPLWHYIAPPEPSATRRSRWVPRRSRSG
;
A
#
# COMPACT_ATOMS: atom_id res chain seq x y z
N MET A 1 10.28 33.29 50.68
CA MET A 1 9.47 32.06 50.68
C MET A 1 9.49 31.49 49.27
N SER A 2 10.56 30.76 48.97
CA SER A 2 10.85 30.15 47.66
C SER A 2 10.27 28.74 47.65
N SER A 3 9.24 28.52 46.83
CA SER A 3 8.65 27.20 46.63
C SER A 3 9.74 26.20 46.20
N PRO A 4 9.80 25.00 46.81
CA PRO A 4 10.75 23.98 46.39
C PRO A 4 10.36 23.47 45.00
N THR A 5 11.29 23.58 44.06
CA THR A 5 11.28 22.94 42.75
C THR A 5 11.10 21.43 42.94
N GLN A 6 9.89 20.90 42.70
CA GLN A 6 9.69 19.46 42.57
C GLN A 6 10.27 19.01 41.23
N SER A 7 11.32 18.21 41.30
CA SER A 7 11.90 17.46 40.19
C SER A 7 10.84 16.54 39.56
N PRO A 8 10.80 16.35 38.24
CA PRO A 8 9.97 15.33 37.60
C PRO A 8 10.28 13.93 38.16
N PRO A 9 9.29 13.02 38.28
CA PRO A 9 9.54 11.65 38.71
C PRO A 9 10.51 10.98 37.72
N GLU A 10 11.63 10.50 38.26
CA GLU A 10 12.67 9.76 37.54
C GLU A 10 12.04 8.58 36.79
N SER A 11 12.12 8.61 35.46
CA SER A 11 11.75 7.47 34.61
C SER A 11 12.66 6.29 34.98
N PRO A 12 12.15 5.05 35.11
CA PRO A 12 12.97 3.89 35.46
C PRO A 12 14.20 3.82 34.56
N ALA A 13 15.38 3.75 35.17
CA ALA A 13 16.68 3.70 34.50
C ALA A 13 16.64 2.72 33.32
N GLU A 14 16.83 3.25 32.12
CA GLU A 14 16.96 2.47 30.91
C GLU A 14 18.18 1.54 31.08
N PRO A 15 18.07 0.22 30.81
CA PRO A 15 19.22 -0.65 30.90
C PRO A 15 20.22 -0.26 29.81
N THR A 16 21.21 0.56 30.16
CA THR A 16 22.39 0.85 29.34
C THR A 16 23.31 -0.38 29.35
N GLY A 17 22.90 -1.42 28.62
CA GLY A 17 23.73 -2.58 28.33
C GLY A 17 24.34 -2.46 26.94
N PRO A 18 25.66 -2.57 26.77
CA PRO A 18 26.26 -2.78 25.45
C PRO A 18 26.02 -4.24 25.02
N GLY A 19 24.78 -4.55 24.61
CA GLY A 19 24.37 -5.85 24.08
C GLY A 19 24.14 -5.74 22.58
N GLY A 20 25.08 -6.24 21.78
CA GLY A 20 25.19 -5.99 20.34
C GLY A 20 23.90 -6.21 19.54
N GLY A 21 23.62 -5.25 18.64
CA GLY A 21 22.46 -5.20 17.74
C GLY A 21 22.29 -6.37 16.75
N TRP A 22 23.14 -7.39 16.83
CA TRP A 22 23.05 -8.64 16.07
C TRP A 22 22.36 -9.78 16.84
N SER A 23 22.25 -9.66 18.16
CA SER A 23 21.64 -10.68 19.04
C SER A 23 20.14 -10.47 19.27
N ALA A 24 19.62 -9.28 18.94
CA ALA A 24 18.18 -8.96 18.96
C ALA A 24 17.44 -9.41 17.68
N ILE A 25 18.17 -9.92 16.69
CA ILE A 25 17.57 -10.43 15.45
C ILE A 25 16.88 -11.76 15.75
N LEU A 26 15.57 -11.82 15.48
CA LEU A 26 14.79 -13.05 15.53
C LEU A 26 15.22 -13.98 14.39
N LYS A 27 16.30 -14.74 14.63
CA LYS A 27 16.86 -15.76 13.73
C LYS A 27 15.80 -16.70 13.14
N PRO A 28 14.74 -17.12 13.89
CA PRO A 28 13.70 -18.01 13.35
C PRO A 28 12.87 -17.41 12.21
N VAL A 29 12.77 -16.08 12.12
CA VAL A 29 12.01 -15.40 11.04
C VAL A 29 12.95 -14.88 9.96
N PHE A 30 14.11 -14.37 10.37
CA PHE A 30 15.08 -13.77 9.47
C PHE A 30 15.68 -14.77 8.47
N ILE A 31 16.05 -15.96 8.95
CA ILE A 31 16.69 -16.99 8.11
C ILE A 31 15.74 -17.51 7.03
N PRO A 32 14.52 -18.03 7.34
CA PRO A 32 13.64 -18.54 6.30
C PRO A 32 13.21 -17.45 5.31
N ALA A 33 12.91 -16.23 5.77
CA ALA A 33 12.57 -15.12 4.88
C ALA A 33 13.73 -14.82 3.90
N SER A 34 14.95 -14.74 4.41
CA SER A 34 16.14 -14.50 3.58
C SER A 34 16.37 -15.63 2.58
N VAL A 35 16.28 -16.89 3.01
CA VAL A 35 16.45 -18.05 2.11
C VAL A 35 15.40 -18.04 0.99
N VAL A 36 14.15 -17.75 1.30
CA VAL A 36 13.08 -17.68 0.29
C VAL A 36 13.35 -16.54 -0.70
N ILE A 37 13.70 -15.34 -0.21
CA ILE A 37 13.95 -14.19 -1.08
C ILE A 37 15.16 -14.43 -1.99
N PHE A 38 16.31 -14.82 -1.43
CA PHE A 38 17.51 -15.08 -2.22
C PHE A 38 17.32 -16.29 -3.15
N GLY A 39 16.62 -17.33 -2.70
CA GLY A 39 16.27 -18.48 -3.53
C GLY A 39 15.43 -18.07 -4.74
N LEU A 40 14.43 -17.22 -4.55
CA LEU A 40 13.58 -16.74 -5.65
C LEU A 40 14.37 -15.87 -6.65
N ILE A 41 15.25 -15.00 -6.15
CA ILE A 41 16.10 -14.15 -6.99
C ILE A 41 17.06 -15.00 -7.84
N ILE A 42 17.73 -15.98 -7.24
CA ILE A 42 18.65 -16.85 -7.98
C ILE A 42 17.88 -17.70 -9.00
N ALA A 43 16.75 -18.28 -8.59
CA ALA A 43 15.91 -19.09 -9.48
C ALA A 43 15.45 -18.29 -10.70
N THR A 44 14.96 -17.06 -10.49
CA THR A 44 14.50 -16.18 -11.58
C THR A 44 15.63 -15.78 -12.51
N ILE A 45 16.83 -15.45 -12.02
CA ILE A 45 17.98 -15.11 -12.88
C ILE A 45 18.43 -16.29 -13.74
N VAL A 46 18.49 -17.49 -13.16
CA VAL A 46 18.95 -18.70 -13.87
C VAL A 46 17.92 -19.13 -14.92
N PHE A 47 16.63 -19.19 -14.56
CA PHE A 47 15.56 -19.56 -15.49
C PHE A 47 15.31 -18.51 -16.57
N ALA A 48 15.44 -17.21 -16.27
CA ALA A 48 15.30 -16.17 -17.28
C ALA A 48 16.39 -16.26 -18.37
N ARG A 49 17.59 -16.76 -18.03
CA ARG A 49 18.67 -16.95 -19.00
C ARG A 49 18.53 -18.21 -19.86
N SER A 50 17.88 -19.25 -19.36
CA SER A 50 17.82 -20.56 -20.02
C SER A 50 16.47 -20.86 -20.68
N ALA A 51 15.36 -20.32 -20.18
CA ALA A 51 14.01 -20.71 -20.57
C ALA A 51 13.00 -19.57 -20.37
N GLY A 52 13.25 -18.41 -20.99
CA GLY A 52 12.37 -17.22 -20.92
C GLY A 52 10.92 -17.53 -21.28
N ASP A 53 10.68 -18.26 -22.38
CA ASP A 53 9.33 -18.61 -22.86
C ASP A 53 8.58 -19.56 -21.89
N ALA A 54 9.31 -20.48 -21.25
CA ALA A 54 8.74 -21.38 -20.25
C ALA A 54 8.36 -20.63 -18.96
N LEU A 55 9.15 -19.62 -18.59
CA LEU A 55 8.86 -18.77 -17.45
C LEU A 55 7.64 -17.87 -17.72
N GLU A 56 7.56 -17.28 -18.92
CA GLU A 56 6.43 -16.43 -19.32
C GLU A 56 5.10 -17.22 -19.34
N SER A 57 5.11 -18.41 -19.95
CA SER A 57 3.92 -19.28 -19.97
C SER A 57 3.53 -19.77 -18.58
N ALA A 58 4.50 -20.11 -17.72
CA ALA A 58 4.24 -20.49 -16.34
C ALA A 58 3.66 -19.33 -15.52
N THR A 59 4.23 -18.12 -15.62
CA THR A 59 3.74 -16.94 -14.90
C THR A 59 2.34 -16.54 -15.38
N THR A 60 2.08 -16.58 -16.68
CA THR A 60 0.75 -16.26 -17.24
C THR A 60 -0.31 -17.27 -16.79
N SER A 61 0.02 -18.56 -16.81
CA SER A 61 -0.87 -19.63 -16.34
C SER A 61 -1.18 -19.49 -14.85
N LEU A 62 -0.18 -19.18 -14.03
CA LEU A 62 -0.35 -18.93 -12.60
C LEU A 62 -1.20 -17.68 -12.34
N ASN A 63 -0.94 -16.58 -13.04
CA ASN A 63 -1.70 -15.35 -12.90
C ASN A 63 -3.19 -15.58 -13.22
N THR A 64 -3.47 -16.29 -14.32
CA THR A 64 -4.84 -16.63 -14.72
C THR A 64 -5.52 -17.52 -13.69
N ALA A 65 -4.84 -18.59 -13.24
CA ALA A 65 -5.38 -19.51 -12.23
C ALA A 65 -5.72 -18.82 -10.90
N ILE A 66 -4.87 -17.89 -10.45
CA ILE A 66 -5.09 -17.12 -9.22
C ILE A 66 -6.25 -16.13 -9.42
N THR A 67 -6.28 -15.43 -10.55
CA THR A 67 -7.29 -14.40 -10.82
C THR A 67 -8.68 -15.01 -10.96
N ASP A 68 -8.81 -16.12 -11.65
CA ASP A 68 -10.10 -16.82 -11.82
C ASP A 68 -10.57 -17.48 -10.53
N GLY A 69 -9.65 -18.08 -9.76
CA GLY A 69 -9.99 -18.75 -8.51
C GLY A 69 -10.29 -17.79 -7.36
N VAL A 70 -9.40 -16.81 -7.12
CA VAL A 70 -9.39 -15.96 -5.93
C VAL A 70 -9.98 -14.57 -6.19
N GLY A 71 -10.09 -14.13 -7.45
CA GLY A 71 -10.51 -12.78 -7.80
C GLY A 71 -11.87 -12.38 -7.24
N TRP A 72 -12.89 -13.25 -7.35
CA TRP A 72 -14.23 -12.96 -6.84
C TRP A 72 -14.26 -12.84 -5.31
N TRP A 73 -13.52 -13.70 -4.61
CA TRP A 73 -13.42 -13.68 -3.15
C TRP A 73 -12.63 -12.46 -2.67
N TYR A 74 -11.58 -12.07 -3.41
CA TYR A 74 -10.79 -10.87 -3.16
C TYR A 74 -11.66 -9.61 -3.21
N VAL A 75 -12.52 -9.45 -4.23
CA VAL A 75 -13.42 -8.29 -4.35
C VAL A 75 -14.39 -8.20 -3.16
N ILE A 76 -14.97 -9.33 -2.74
CA ILE A 76 -15.85 -9.37 -1.57
C ILE A 76 -15.08 -9.02 -0.29
N ALA A 77 -13.88 -9.57 -0.10
CA ALA A 77 -13.04 -9.32 1.07
C ALA A 77 -12.65 -7.84 1.19
N VAL A 78 -12.23 -7.21 0.08
CA VAL A 78 -11.90 -5.77 0.05
C VAL A 78 -13.12 -4.93 0.39
N ASN A 79 -14.28 -5.23 -0.20
CA ASN A 79 -15.51 -4.50 0.08
C ASN A 79 -15.98 -4.67 1.53
N LEU A 80 -15.83 -5.88 2.09
CA LEU A 80 -16.11 -6.16 3.50
C LEU A 80 -15.18 -5.34 4.41
N PHE A 81 -13.88 -5.29 4.11
CA PHE A 81 -12.91 -4.53 4.90
C PHE A 81 -13.17 -3.03 4.84
N LEU A 82 -13.53 -2.52 3.65
CA LEU A 82 -13.97 -1.14 3.48
C LEU A 82 -15.20 -0.83 4.34
N GLY A 83 -16.21 -1.70 4.30
CA GLY A 83 -17.40 -1.59 5.15
C GLY A 83 -17.06 -1.63 6.64
N PHE A 84 -16.14 -2.51 7.05
CA PHE A 84 -15.66 -2.61 8.42
C PHE A 84 -14.96 -1.33 8.90
N VAL A 85 -14.10 -0.72 8.07
CA VAL A 85 -13.43 0.55 8.42
C VAL A 85 -14.43 1.69 8.54
N ILE A 86 -15.41 1.78 7.63
CA ILE A 86 -16.49 2.78 7.72
C ILE A 86 -17.32 2.57 8.98
N TYR A 87 -17.67 1.32 9.29
CA TYR A 87 -18.37 0.98 10.52
C TYR A 87 -17.56 1.39 11.76
N CYS A 88 -16.25 1.11 11.80
CA CYS A 88 -15.38 1.56 12.88
C CYS A 88 -15.34 3.09 13.01
N ALA A 89 -15.33 3.83 11.89
CA ALA A 89 -15.29 5.29 11.90
C ALA A 89 -16.60 5.93 12.42
N VAL A 90 -17.76 5.38 12.06
CA VAL A 90 -19.08 5.94 12.46
C VAL A 90 -19.55 5.39 13.81
N SER A 91 -19.12 4.19 14.19
CA SER A 91 -19.54 3.56 15.44
C SER A 91 -18.88 4.18 16.67
N ARG A 92 -19.37 3.79 17.86
CA ARG A 92 -18.82 4.21 19.15
C ARG A 92 -17.34 3.81 19.33
N VAL A 93 -16.87 2.81 18.59
CA VAL A 93 -15.50 2.31 18.64
C VAL A 93 -14.52 3.36 18.10
N GLY A 94 -14.89 4.13 17.07
CA GLY A 94 -14.05 5.20 16.53
C GLY A 94 -13.84 6.39 17.46
N ARG A 95 -14.66 6.51 18.52
CA ARG A 95 -14.50 7.56 19.55
C ARG A 95 -13.45 7.19 20.61
N ILE A 96 -13.02 5.94 20.65
CA ILE A 96 -12.01 5.46 21.60
C ILE A 96 -10.65 6.03 21.18
N ARG A 97 -9.98 6.74 22.09
CA ARG A 97 -8.64 7.26 21.86
C ARG A 97 -7.63 6.11 22.04
N LEU A 98 -6.76 5.95 21.04
CA LEU A 98 -5.64 5.01 21.08
C LEU A 98 -4.51 5.63 21.92
N GLY A 99 -4.61 5.52 23.25
CA GLY A 99 -3.66 6.12 24.19
C GLY A 99 -4.25 6.20 25.60
N ARG A 100 -3.55 6.87 26.53
CA ARG A 100 -4.12 7.13 27.86
C ARG A 100 -5.26 8.15 27.74
N ASP A 101 -6.28 8.04 28.61
CA ASP A 101 -7.52 8.86 28.55
C ASP A 101 -7.27 10.39 28.49
N HIS A 102 -6.15 10.85 29.03
CA HIS A 102 -5.78 12.27 29.11
C HIS A 102 -4.57 12.67 28.25
N GLU A 103 -4.13 11.77 27.36
CA GLU A 103 -2.99 12.03 26.48
C GLU A 103 -3.38 12.97 25.34
N ARG A 104 -2.50 13.93 25.03
CA ARG A 104 -2.67 14.86 23.92
C ARG A 104 -2.02 14.26 22.66
N PRO A 105 -2.53 14.53 21.45
CA PRO A 105 -1.89 14.09 20.22
C PRO A 105 -0.45 14.59 20.15
N GLU A 106 0.49 13.69 19.86
CA GLU A 106 1.92 14.02 19.71
C GLU A 106 2.17 14.88 18.46
N PHE A 107 1.39 14.64 17.39
CA PHE A 107 1.47 15.38 16.14
C PHE A 107 0.22 16.22 15.90
N GLY A 108 0.41 17.42 15.34
CA GLY A 108 -0.70 18.23 14.85
C GLY A 108 -1.44 17.55 13.71
N VAL A 109 -2.75 17.80 13.58
CA VAL A 109 -3.64 17.12 12.62
C VAL A 109 -3.11 17.17 11.18
N VAL A 110 -2.55 18.31 10.75
CA VAL A 110 -1.97 18.46 9.41
C VAL A 110 -0.71 17.60 9.24
N SER A 111 0.20 17.61 10.21
CA SER A 111 1.42 16.79 10.18
C SER A 111 1.07 15.30 10.17
N TRP A 112 0.10 14.88 10.98
CA TRP A 112 -0.40 13.50 11.02
C TRP A 112 -1.01 13.08 9.67
N PHE A 113 -1.81 13.94 9.05
CA PHE A 113 -2.38 13.64 7.72
C PHE A 113 -1.29 13.48 6.66
N LEU A 114 -0.26 14.35 6.68
CA LEU A 114 0.88 14.25 5.76
C LEU A 114 1.68 12.96 5.98
N MET A 115 1.82 12.51 7.24
CA MET A 115 2.47 11.23 7.56
C MET A 115 1.71 10.04 6.98
N LEU A 116 0.37 10.02 7.12
CA LEU A 116 -0.47 8.98 6.51
C LEU A 116 -0.46 9.03 4.99
N PHE A 117 -0.50 10.23 4.41
CA PHE A 117 -0.42 10.42 2.97
C PHE A 117 0.91 9.90 2.42
N SER A 118 2.03 10.23 3.08
CA SER A 118 3.36 9.75 2.70
C SER A 118 3.51 8.23 2.86
N ALA A 119 2.90 7.65 3.89
CA ALA A 119 2.94 6.21 4.11
C ALA A 119 2.10 5.44 3.06
N GLY A 120 1.00 6.02 2.58
CA GLY A 120 0.05 5.37 1.67
C GLY A 120 0.29 5.61 0.18
N MET A 121 0.71 6.82 -0.21
CA MET A 121 0.88 7.22 -1.61
C MET A 121 2.27 6.81 -2.12
N GLY A 122 2.50 5.51 -2.20
CA GLY A 122 3.80 4.96 -2.59
C GLY A 122 4.11 5.14 -4.08
N ILE A 123 5.22 4.51 -4.49
CA ILE A 123 5.73 4.48 -5.86
C ILE A 123 4.70 3.99 -6.90
N GLY A 124 3.71 3.19 -6.47
CA GLY A 124 2.65 2.68 -7.33
C GLY A 124 1.88 3.76 -8.08
N LEU A 125 1.57 4.90 -7.46
CA LEU A 125 0.83 5.97 -8.14
C LEU A 125 1.66 6.70 -9.21
N VAL A 126 2.99 6.75 -9.04
CA VAL A 126 3.89 7.33 -10.05
C VAL A 126 3.96 6.44 -11.28
N PHE A 127 3.99 5.12 -11.11
CA PHE A 127 4.00 4.18 -12.24
C PHE A 127 2.61 4.05 -12.89
N PHE A 128 1.59 3.75 -12.09
CA PHE A 128 0.25 3.47 -12.60
C PHE A 128 -0.53 4.74 -12.98
N GLY A 129 -0.17 5.91 -12.45
CA GLY A 129 -0.83 7.18 -12.79
C GLY A 129 -0.67 7.60 -14.26
N VAL A 130 0.42 7.18 -14.91
CA VAL A 130 0.61 7.37 -16.37
C VAL A 130 0.32 6.09 -17.14
N ALA A 131 0.65 4.92 -16.57
CA ALA A 131 0.46 3.65 -17.24
C ALA A 131 -1.02 3.32 -17.45
N GLU A 132 -1.88 3.47 -16.45
CA GLU A 132 -3.29 3.10 -16.57
C GLU A 132 -4.02 3.89 -17.68
N PRO A 133 -3.92 5.23 -17.77
CA PRO A 133 -4.56 5.98 -18.84
C PRO A 133 -4.00 5.62 -20.22
N LEU A 134 -2.70 5.38 -20.32
CA LEU A 134 -2.07 4.97 -21.57
C LEU A 134 -2.59 3.60 -22.03
N TRP A 135 -2.67 2.62 -21.12
CA TRP A 135 -3.21 1.29 -21.40
C TRP A 135 -4.66 1.35 -21.86
N HIS A 136 -5.51 2.16 -21.20
CA HIS A 136 -6.91 2.34 -21.62
C HIS A 136 -7.06 3.14 -22.92
N TYR A 137 -6.08 3.99 -23.26
CA TYR A 137 -6.07 4.72 -24.54
C TYR A 137 -5.72 3.80 -25.71
N ILE A 138 -4.77 2.88 -25.54
CA ILE A 138 -4.33 1.95 -26.61
C ILE A 138 -5.21 0.70 -26.73
N ALA A 139 -5.81 0.24 -25.63
CA ALA A 139 -6.65 -0.96 -25.57
C ALA A 139 -7.96 -0.65 -24.81
N PRO A 140 -8.90 0.09 -25.42
CA PRO A 140 -10.16 0.42 -24.77
C PRO A 140 -10.98 -0.85 -24.49
N PRO A 141 -11.50 -1.04 -23.26
CA PRO A 141 -12.28 -2.22 -22.89
C PRO A 141 -13.67 -2.30 -23.57
N GLU A 142 -14.12 -1.20 -24.18
CA GLU A 142 -15.41 -1.08 -24.86
C GLU A 142 -15.17 -0.87 -26.38
N PRO A 143 -15.71 -1.71 -27.28
CA PRO A 143 -15.70 -1.43 -28.71
C PRO A 143 -16.82 -0.43 -29.08
N SER A 144 -17.01 0.67 -28.33
CA SER A 144 -17.92 1.74 -28.74
C SER A 144 -17.77 3.03 -27.92
N ALA A 145 -16.92 3.91 -28.40
CA ALA A 145 -17.31 5.32 -28.47
C ALA A 145 -16.64 5.89 -29.71
N THR A 146 -17.30 5.72 -30.86
CA THR A 146 -17.24 6.73 -31.90
C THR A 146 -17.50 8.07 -31.22
N ARG A 147 -16.43 8.76 -30.82
CA ARG A 147 -16.47 10.16 -30.44
C ARG A 147 -16.83 10.88 -31.72
N ARG A 148 -18.13 10.93 -31.98
CA ARG A 148 -18.76 11.81 -32.95
C ARG A 148 -18.28 13.18 -32.52
N SER A 149 -17.25 13.68 -33.19
CA SER A 149 -16.77 15.05 -33.14
C SER A 149 -17.88 15.95 -33.68
N ARG A 150 -18.96 16.07 -32.91
CA ARG A 150 -20.04 17.04 -33.13
C ARG A 150 -19.62 18.35 -32.49
N TRP A 151 -18.49 18.86 -32.97
CA TRP A 151 -18.10 20.25 -32.86
C TRP A 151 -17.46 20.67 -34.19
N VAL A 152 -18.19 20.42 -35.27
CA VAL A 152 -18.05 21.20 -36.50
C VAL A 152 -19.25 22.14 -36.51
N PRO A 153 -19.05 23.45 -36.24
CA PRO A 153 -20.09 24.43 -36.50
C PRO A 153 -20.37 24.36 -38.00
N ARG A 154 -21.55 23.85 -38.37
CA ARG A 154 -22.01 23.86 -39.76
C ARG A 154 -22.19 25.33 -40.14
N ARG A 155 -21.16 25.94 -40.72
CA ARG A 155 -21.28 27.27 -41.31
C ARG A 155 -22.28 27.16 -42.45
N SER A 156 -23.48 27.67 -42.20
CA SER A 156 -24.47 27.95 -43.22
C SER A 156 -23.87 28.96 -44.18
N ARG A 157 -23.50 28.50 -45.38
CA ARG A 157 -23.08 29.37 -46.48
C ARG A 157 -24.34 29.69 -47.28
N SER A 158 -24.96 30.85 -47.00
CA SER A 158 -25.98 31.45 -47.86
C SER A 158 -25.32 32.54 -48.69
N GLY A 159 -25.27 32.33 -50.00
CA GLY A 159 -24.83 33.25 -51.03
C GLY A 159 -25.29 32.71 -52.36
#